data_AF-A0A1H9LAF2-F1
#
_entry.id   AF-A0A1H9LAF2-F1
#
_cell.length_a   1.000
_cell.length_b   1.000
_cell.length_c   1.000
_cell.angle_alpha   90.00
_cell.angle_beta   90.00
_cell.angle_gamma   90.00
#
_symmetry.space_group_name_H-M   'P 1'
#
loop_
_entity.id
_entity.type
_entity.pdbx_description
1 polymer ?
#
loop_
_entity_poly.entity_id
_entity_poly.type
_entity_poly.pdbx_seq_one_letter_code
_entity_poly.pdbx_strand_id
1 'polypeptide(L)'
;MKATAYEYLLNTVYYVELLQKQGINADMYLKMQQEHNKLSLYGLGERMESDFEFRTSFVVVRNYVQQAIKDGLKSFQFVMESKDVKTLSQMIELLNRNFFDKQSLDQIIEKANKVFSQYQLKN
;
A
#
# COMPACT_ATOMS: atom_id res chain seq x y z
N MET A 1 1.68 -1.00 11.18
CA MET A 1 2.78 -0.35 10.42
C MET A 1 2.69 1.17 10.56
N LYS A 2 3.79 1.92 10.33
CA LYS A 2 3.77 3.41 10.27
C LYS A 2 3.27 3.89 8.91
N ALA A 3 2.47 4.97 8.86
CA ALA A 3 1.98 5.55 7.60
C ALA A 3 3.10 6.01 6.66
N THR A 4 4.26 6.37 7.21
CA THR A 4 5.46 6.73 6.45
C THR A 4 5.99 5.59 5.57
N ALA A 5 5.70 4.32 5.90
CA ALA A 5 6.08 3.19 5.07
C ALA A 5 5.24 3.12 3.78
N TYR A 6 3.95 3.45 3.87
CA TYR A 6 3.10 3.59 2.69
C TYR A 6 3.57 4.75 1.80
N GLU A 7 3.84 5.91 2.40
CA GLU A 7 4.34 7.07 1.67
C GLU A 7 5.71 6.82 1.02
N TYR A 8 6.61 6.13 1.73
CA TYR A 8 7.91 5.73 1.18
C TYR A 8 7.76 4.84 -0.06
N LEU A 9 6.82 3.87 -0.06
CA LEU A 9 6.54 3.04 -1.22
C LEU A 9 6.16 3.88 -2.43
N LEU A 10 5.23 4.82 -2.24
CA LEU A 10 4.76 5.68 -3.31
C LEU A 10 5.87 6.60 -3.85
N ASN A 11 6.63 7.24 -2.95
CA ASN A 11 7.74 8.12 -3.31
C ASN A 11 8.91 7.39 -3.98
N THR A 12 9.02 6.08 -3.78
CA THR A 12 10.02 5.26 -4.46
C THR A 12 9.72 5.12 -5.96
N VAL A 13 8.44 5.15 -6.33
CA VAL A 13 7.98 4.85 -7.68
C VAL A 13 7.57 6.11 -8.43
N TYR A 14 7.00 7.09 -7.73
CA TYR A 14 6.46 8.31 -8.29
C TYR A 14 7.22 9.55 -7.80
N TYR A 15 7.24 10.58 -8.63
CA TYR A 15 7.80 11.88 -8.27
C TYR A 15 6.94 12.57 -7.20
N VAL A 16 7.57 12.95 -6.09
CA VAL A 16 6.92 13.43 -4.86
C VAL A 16 5.95 14.59 -5.11
N GLU A 17 6.32 15.56 -5.95
CA GLU A 17 5.48 16.73 -6.24
C GLU A 17 4.19 16.37 -6.99
N LEU A 18 4.20 15.30 -7.78
CA LEU A 18 3.02 14.85 -8.53
C LEU A 18 2.01 14.19 -7.58
N LEU A 19 2.49 13.38 -6.64
CA LEU A 19 1.66 12.70 -5.64
C LEU A 19 1.01 13.70 -4.67
N GLN A 20 1.78 14.66 -4.17
CA GLN A 20 1.28 15.69 -3.26
C GLN A 20 0.18 16.54 -3.90
N LYS A 21 0.33 16.93 -5.18
CA LYS A 21 -0.71 17.66 -5.92
C LYS A 21 -2.00 16.87 -6.12
N GLN A 22 -1.93 15.53 -6.09
CA GLN A 22 -3.08 14.65 -6.22
C GLN A 22 -3.65 14.22 -4.85
N GLY A 23 -3.10 14.72 -3.74
CA GLY A 23 -3.51 14.33 -2.38
C GLY A 23 -3.18 12.87 -2.03
N ILE A 24 -2.25 12.24 -2.76
CA ILE A 24 -1.84 10.85 -2.52
C ILE A 24 -0.64 10.86 -1.57
N ASN A 25 -0.90 10.67 -0.28
CA ASN A 25 0.11 10.80 0.77
C ASN A 25 -0.16 9.88 1.97
N ALA A 26 0.64 10.02 3.03
CA ALA A 26 0.48 9.27 4.28
C ALA A 26 -0.92 9.39 4.92
N ASP A 27 -1.65 10.48 4.69
CA ASP A 27 -2.97 10.73 5.29
C ASP A 27 -4.00 9.70 4.84
N MET A 28 -3.89 9.18 3.62
CA MET A 28 -4.77 8.12 3.12
C MET A 28 -4.65 6.85 3.95
N TYR A 29 -3.41 6.46 4.27
CA TYR A 29 -3.15 5.31 5.13
C TYR A 29 -3.57 5.58 6.58
N LEU A 30 -3.32 6.79 7.09
CA LEU A 30 -3.77 7.19 8.44
C LEU A 30 -5.28 7.11 8.57
N LYS A 31 -6.03 7.59 7.57
CA LYS A 31 -7.48 7.46 7.53
C LYS A 31 -7.91 6.00 7.59
N MET A 32 -7.37 5.13 6.74
CA MET A 32 -7.66 3.69 6.79
C MET A 32 -7.34 3.07 8.17
N GLN A 33 -6.22 3.45 8.79
CA GLN A 33 -5.84 2.99 10.12
C GLN A 33 -6.83 3.46 11.20
N GLN A 34 -7.31 4.70 11.11
CA GLN A 34 -8.33 5.23 12.02
C GLN A 34 -9.65 4.46 11.87
N GLU A 35 -10.10 4.22 10.64
CA GLU A 35 -11.32 3.43 10.40
C GLU A 35 -11.19 1.99 10.88
N HIS A 36 -10.01 1.38 10.69
CA HIS A 36 -9.75 0.05 11.25
C HIS A 36 -9.81 0.03 12.79
N ASN A 37 -9.29 1.07 13.46
CA ASN A 37 -9.31 1.16 14.91
C ASN A 37 -10.74 1.38 15.45
N LYS A 38 -11.60 2.06 14.68
CA LYS A 38 -13.01 2.24 15.02
C LYS A 38 -13.78 0.92 15.06
N LEU A 39 -13.42 -0.06 14.22
CA LEU A 39 -14.09 -1.39 14.20
C LEU A 39 -14.04 -2.13 15.53
N SER A 40 -12.99 -1.93 16.33
CA SER A 40 -12.88 -2.55 17.66
C SER A 40 -13.62 -1.78 18.75
N LEU A 41 -14.01 -0.53 18.49
CA LEU A 41 -14.61 0.37 19.47
C LEU A 41 -16.15 0.42 19.41
N TYR A 42 -16.75 0.09 18.27
CA TYR A 42 -18.18 0.30 18.03
C TYR A 42 -19.10 -0.91 18.32
N GLY A 43 -20.33 -0.59 18.72
CA GLY A 43 -21.44 -1.54 18.94
C GLY A 43 -22.09 -2.03 17.64
N LEU A 44 -22.98 -3.02 17.72
CA LEU A 44 -23.55 -3.75 16.57
C LEU A 44 -24.14 -2.89 15.44
N GLY A 45 -24.76 -1.74 15.74
CA GLY A 45 -25.33 -0.82 14.73
C GLY A 45 -24.28 0.05 14.01
N GLU A 46 -23.35 0.62 14.77
CA GLU A 46 -22.24 1.44 14.25
C GLU A 46 -21.15 0.60 13.55
N ARG A 47 -21.15 -0.72 13.78
CA ARG A 47 -20.26 -1.68 13.10
C ARG A 47 -20.48 -1.75 11.59
N MET A 48 -21.71 -1.61 11.10
CA MET A 48 -21.97 -1.68 9.65
C MET A 48 -21.39 -0.47 8.91
N GLU A 49 -21.58 0.73 9.45
CA GLU A 49 -21.06 1.97 8.86
C GLU A 49 -19.53 2.00 8.96
N SER A 50 -18.97 1.69 10.13
CA SER A 50 -17.51 1.63 10.30
C SER A 50 -16.85 0.52 9.45
N ASP A 51 -17.51 -0.63 9.23
CA ASP A 51 -17.04 -1.66 8.29
C ASP A 51 -17.04 -1.16 6.85
N PHE A 52 -18.06 -0.41 6.44
CA PHE A 52 -18.10 0.22 5.13
C PHE A 52 -17.00 1.27 4.93
N GLU A 53 -16.77 2.14 5.92
CA GLU A 53 -15.72 3.17 5.88
C GLU A 53 -14.32 2.55 5.83
N PHE A 54 -14.08 1.52 6.63
CA PHE A 54 -12.84 0.76 6.58
C PHE A 54 -12.64 0.09 5.23
N ARG A 55 -13.62 -0.65 4.71
CA ARG A 55 -13.49 -1.32 3.40
C ARG A 55 -13.24 -0.33 2.28
N THR A 56 -13.91 0.82 2.31
CA THR A 56 -13.74 1.86 1.29
C THR A 56 -12.32 2.43 1.32
N SER A 57 -11.86 2.87 2.48
CA SER A 57 -10.49 3.40 2.64
C SER A 57 -9.42 2.33 2.34
N PHE A 58 -9.66 1.08 2.75
CA PHE A 58 -8.80 -0.06 2.48
C PHE A 58 -8.63 -0.33 0.98
N VAL A 59 -9.74 -0.35 0.22
CA VAL A 59 -9.68 -0.58 -1.24
C VAL A 59 -8.87 0.52 -1.93
N VAL A 60 -9.05 1.77 -1.51
CA VAL A 60 -8.29 2.89 -2.06
C VAL A 60 -6.78 2.70 -1.81
N VAL A 61 -6.38 2.46 -0.56
CA VAL A 61 -4.96 2.23 -0.22
C VAL A 61 -4.42 1.01 -0.96
N ARG A 62 -5.15 -0.11 -0.98
CA ARG A 62 -4.77 -1.35 -1.69
C ARG A 62 -4.51 -1.09 -3.17
N ASN A 63 -5.38 -0.32 -3.83
CA ASN A 63 -5.24 -0.01 -5.26
C ASN A 63 -3.97 0.80 -5.53
N TYR A 64 -3.67 1.81 -4.71
CA TYR A 64 -2.44 2.59 -4.85
C TYR A 64 -1.18 1.76 -4.58
N VAL A 65 -1.18 0.91 -3.55
CA VAL A 65 -0.07 -0.04 -3.30
C VAL A 65 0.14 -0.94 -4.50
N GLN A 66 -0.94 -1.50 -5.06
CA GLN A 66 -0.86 -2.38 -6.23
C GLN A 66 -0.29 -1.64 -7.44
N GLN A 67 -0.77 -0.44 -7.70
CA GLN A 67 -0.32 0.37 -8.82
C GLN A 67 1.15 0.74 -8.66
N ALA A 68 1.58 1.16 -7.47
CA ALA A 68 2.97 1.44 -7.16
C ALA A 68 3.87 0.22 -7.40
N ILE A 69 3.47 -0.97 -6.93
CA ILE A 69 4.26 -2.19 -7.18
C ILE A 69 4.34 -2.52 -8.68
N LYS A 70 3.24 -2.38 -9.42
CA LYS A 70 3.21 -2.59 -10.88
C LYS A 70 4.12 -1.63 -11.62
N ASP A 71 4.06 -0.35 -11.28
CA ASP A 71 4.84 0.70 -11.94
C ASP A 71 6.31 0.60 -11.54
N GLY A 72 6.60 0.33 -10.27
CA GLY A 72 7.94 0.04 -9.78
C GLY A 72 8.57 -1.16 -10.49
N LEU A 73 7.83 -2.25 -10.69
CA LEU A 73 8.31 -3.38 -11.49
C LEU A 73 8.73 -2.94 -12.90
N LYS A 74 7.92 -2.14 -13.60
CA LYS A 74 8.28 -1.65 -14.95
C LYS A 74 9.53 -0.78 -14.93
N SER A 75 9.69 0.07 -13.91
CA SER A 75 10.81 0.99 -13.77
C SER A 75 12.12 0.30 -13.39
N PHE A 76 12.08 -0.73 -12.53
CA PHE A 76 13.26 -1.37 -11.97
C PHE A 76 13.56 -2.77 -12.55
N GLN A 77 12.69 -3.36 -13.38
CA GLN A 77 12.84 -4.75 -13.87
C GLN A 77 14.20 -5.08 -14.49
N PHE A 78 14.87 -4.12 -15.13
CA PHE A 78 16.16 -4.35 -15.80
C PHE A 78 17.35 -4.45 -14.85
N VAL A 79 17.19 -3.96 -13.61
CA VAL A 79 18.22 -4.01 -12.57
C VAL A 79 17.88 -4.97 -11.42
N MET A 80 16.66 -5.52 -11.42
CA MET A 80 16.17 -6.42 -10.38
C MET A 80 16.59 -7.87 -10.58
N GLU A 81 16.90 -8.56 -9.49
CA GLU A 81 17.03 -10.01 -9.49
C GLU A 81 15.69 -10.68 -9.86
N SER A 82 15.75 -11.80 -10.60
CA SER A 82 14.53 -12.54 -10.99
C SER A 82 13.69 -12.99 -9.79
N LYS A 83 14.32 -13.27 -8.64
CA LYS A 83 13.59 -13.63 -7.39
C LYS A 83 12.72 -12.47 -6.90
N ASP A 84 13.22 -11.25 -7.02
CA ASP A 84 12.56 -10.05 -6.51
C ASP A 84 11.44 -9.62 -7.46
N VAL A 85 11.67 -9.74 -8.79
CA VAL A 85 10.60 -9.62 -9.80
C VAL A 85 9.47 -10.60 -9.51
N LYS A 86 9.78 -11.89 -9.28
CA LYS A 86 8.78 -12.90 -8.94
C LYS A 86 8.04 -12.57 -7.65
N THR A 87 8.76 -12.07 -6.64
CA THR A 87 8.18 -11.68 -5.34
C THR A 87 7.16 -10.55 -5.50
N LEU A 88 7.50 -9.49 -6.24
CA LEU A 88 6.60 -8.36 -6.48
C LEU A 88 5.39 -8.77 -7.34
N SER A 89 5.59 -9.62 -8.35
CA SER A 89 4.50 -10.17 -9.17
C SER A 89 3.50 -10.97 -8.33
N GLN A 90 3.97 -11.81 -7.41
CA GLN A 90 3.11 -12.54 -6.48
C GLN A 90 2.32 -11.60 -5.55
N MET A 91 2.92 -10.50 -5.10
CA MET A 91 2.20 -9.48 -4.32
C MET A 91 1.07 -8.85 -5.12
N ILE A 92 1.30 -8.54 -6.40
CA ILE A 92 0.25 -8.00 -7.27
C ILE A 92 -0.92 -8.98 -7.39
N GLU A 93 -0.65 -10.27 -7.52
CA GLU A 93 -1.68 -11.31 -7.55
C GLU A 93 -2.45 -11.38 -6.23
N LEU A 94 -1.78 -11.25 -5.08
CA LEU A 94 -2.44 -11.19 -3.77
C LEU A 94 -3.31 -9.94 -3.64
N LEU A 95 -2.82 -8.78 -4.12
CA LEU A 95 -3.55 -7.51 -4.10
C LEU A 95 -4.79 -7.51 -5.00
N ASN A 96 -4.82 -8.34 -6.05
CA ASN A 96 -5.99 -8.56 -6.90
C ASN A 96 -7.09 -9.39 -6.23
N ARG A 97 -6.79 -10.11 -5.14
CA ARG A 97 -7.78 -10.93 -4.44
C ARG A 97 -8.71 -10.05 -3.62
N ASN A 98 -9.95 -10.49 -3.44
CA ASN A 98 -10.90 -9.79 -2.59
C ASN A 98 -10.62 -10.09 -1.11
N PHE A 99 -9.67 -9.36 -0.52
CA PHE A 99 -9.37 -9.40 0.91
C PHE A 99 -9.52 -8.03 1.56
N PHE A 100 -9.80 -8.02 2.86
CA PHE A 100 -9.96 -6.83 3.71
C PHE A 100 -9.22 -7.04 5.04
N ASP A 101 -8.03 -7.62 4.96
CA ASP A 101 -7.15 -7.82 6.11
C ASP A 101 -6.04 -6.77 6.08
N LYS A 102 -6.08 -5.87 7.07
CA LYS A 102 -5.08 -4.81 7.23
C LYS A 102 -3.69 -5.38 7.46
N GLN A 103 -3.56 -6.47 8.21
CA GLN A 103 -2.25 -7.04 8.53
C GLN A 103 -1.56 -7.56 7.27
N SER A 104 -2.29 -8.26 6.41
CA SER A 104 -1.79 -8.70 5.10
C SER A 104 -1.35 -7.52 4.22
N LEU A 105 -2.12 -6.43 4.19
CA LEU A 105 -1.75 -5.24 3.42
C LEU A 105 -0.47 -4.59 3.97
N ASP A 106 -0.35 -4.44 5.29
CA ASP A 106 0.85 -3.92 5.95
C ASP A 106 2.10 -4.75 5.58
N GLN A 107 2.00 -6.08 5.62
CA GLN A 107 3.10 -6.98 5.26
C GLN A 107 3.51 -6.84 3.79
N ILE A 108 2.55 -6.65 2.90
CA ILE A 108 2.82 -6.42 1.47
C ILE A 108 3.61 -5.12 1.29
N ILE A 109 3.18 -4.03 1.93
CA ILE A 109 3.85 -2.72 1.86
C ILE A 109 5.29 -2.83 2.39
N GLU A 110 5.49 -3.42 3.58
CA GLU A 110 6.82 -3.58 4.18
C GLU A 110 7.75 -4.41 3.31
N LYS A 111 7.26 -5.53 2.76
CA LYS A 111 8.06 -6.41 1.93
C LYS A 111 8.36 -5.78 0.56
N ALA A 112 7.42 -5.06 -0.05
CA ALA A 112 7.66 -4.30 -1.28
C ALA A 112 8.73 -3.22 -1.08
N ASN A 113 8.64 -2.45 0.01
CA ASN A 113 9.67 -1.46 0.37
C ASN A 113 11.05 -2.09 0.55
N LYS A 114 11.13 -3.23 1.23
CA LYS A 114 12.37 -3.96 1.39
C LYS A 114 12.98 -4.39 0.05
N VAL A 115 12.14 -4.83 -0.89
CA VAL A 115 12.60 -5.14 -2.26
C VAL A 115 13.10 -3.87 -2.94
N PHE A 116 12.28 -2.82 -3.06
CA PHE A 116 12.67 -1.62 -3.80
C PHE A 116 13.88 -0.89 -3.20
N SER A 117 14.06 -0.90 -1.88
CA SER A 117 15.23 -0.29 -1.22
C SER A 117 16.58 -0.84 -1.67
N GLN A 118 16.62 -2.05 -2.24
CA GLN A 118 17.84 -2.66 -2.78
C GLN A 118 18.23 -2.07 -4.16
N TYR A 119 17.28 -1.43 -4.84
CA TYR A 119 17.41 -0.97 -6.22
C TYR A 119 17.24 0.54 -6.36
N GLN A 120 16.94 1.24 -5.27
CA GLN A 120 17.07 2.69 -5.23
C GLN A 120 18.55 3.03 -5.43
N LEU A 121 18.88 3.50 -6.64
CA LEU A 121 20.15 4.14 -6.90
C LEU A 121 20.26 5.31 -5.93
N LYS A 122 21.30 5.29 -5.09
CA LYS A 122 21.73 6.48 -4.35
C LYS A 122 21.99 7.57 -5.39
N ASN A 123 21.07 8.50 -5.54
CA ASN A 123 21.38 9.78 -6.17
C ASN A 123 22.29 10.57 -5.23
#